data_AF-A0A0B6ZL42-F1
#
_entry.id   AF-A0A0B6ZL42-F1
#
_cell.length_a   1.000
_cell.length_b   1.000
_cell.length_c   1.000
_cell.angle_alpha   90.00
_cell.angle_beta   90.00
_cell.angle_gamma   90.00
#
_symmetry.space_group_name_H-M   'P 1'
#
loop_
_entity.id
_entity.type
_entity.pdbx_description
1 polymer ?
#
loop_
_entity_poly.entity_id
_entity_poly.type
_entity_poly.pdbx_seq_one_letter_code
_entity_poly.pdbx_strand_id
1 'polypeptide(L)' 'MSTQILTTILAFSGFILLSTIVQYARSQSFGQTELVYEWRFIEIDWPSEEEKTNASTNGSFVPENNLFSGVKIYKMKCT' A
#
# COMPACT_ATOMS: atom_id res chain seq x y z
N MET A 1 -15.51 43.99 -26.29
CA MET A 1 -14.29 43.18 -26.37
C MET A 1 -13.84 42.61 -25.02
N SER A 2 -13.86 43.39 -23.93
CA SER A 2 -13.43 42.93 -22.58
C SER A 2 -14.28 41.80 -21.97
N THR A 3 -15.61 41.85 -22.09
CA THR A 3 -16.53 40.86 -21.51
C THR A 3 -16.42 39.47 -22.14
N GLN A 4 -16.20 39.39 -23.45
CA GLN A 4 -16.02 38.11 -24.15
C GLN A 4 -14.74 37.39 -23.71
N ILE A 5 -13.65 38.14 -23.52
CA ILE A 5 -12.37 37.59 -23.04
C ILE A 5 -12.53 37.03 -21.63
N LEU A 6 -13.21 37.76 -20.73
CA LEU A 6 -13.48 37.30 -19.37
C LEU A 6 -14.33 36.03 -19.35
N THR A 7 -15.38 35.94 -20.17
CA THR A 7 -16.22 34.74 -20.26
C THR A 7 -15.45 33.54 -20.81
N THR A 8 -14.54 33.73 -21.78
CA THR A 8 -13.73 32.64 -22.31
C THR A 8 -12.73 32.11 -21.28
N ILE A 9 -12.13 33.00 -20.46
CA ILE A 9 -11.18 32.60 -19.42
C ILE A 9 -11.91 31.78 -18.33
N LEU A 10 -13.09 32.23 -17.90
CA LEU A 10 -13.90 31.53 -16.90
C LEU A 10 -14.40 30.17 -17.40
N ALA A 11 -14.79 30.08 -18.68
CA ALA A 11 -15.19 28.81 -19.28
C ALA A 11 -14.02 27.83 -19.37
N PHE A 12 -12.84 28.32 -19.76
CA PHE A 12 -11.64 27.50 -19.88
C PHE A 12 -11.13 27.02 -18.51
N SER A 13 -11.13 27.89 -17.50
CA SER A 13 -10.75 27.50 -16.13
C SER A 13 -11.75 26.50 -15.54
N GLY A 14 -13.04 26.68 -15.77
CA GLY A 14 -14.08 25.72 -15.39
C GLY A 14 -13.88 24.36 -16.06
N PHE A 15 -13.54 24.33 -17.34
CA PHE A 15 -13.23 23.09 -18.07
C PHE A 15 -11.99 22.39 -17.51
N ILE A 16 -10.92 23.14 -17.22
CA ILE A 16 -9.71 22.59 -16.60
C ILE A 16 -10.05 21.98 -15.24
N LEU A 17 -10.76 22.71 -14.37
CA LEU A 17 -11.15 22.22 -13.04
C LEU A 17 -12.01 20.95 -13.12
N LEU A 18 -12.97 20.89 -14.03
CA LEU A 18 -13.77 19.69 -14.23
C LEU A 18 -12.92 18.52 -14.71
N SER A 19 -12.00 18.76 -15.65
CA SER A 19 -11.13 17.72 -16.19
C SER A 19 -10.18 17.14 -15.13
N THR A 20 -9.65 17.96 -14.22
CA THR A 20 -8.76 17.49 -13.15
C THR A 20 -9.51 16.68 -12.11
N ILE A 21 -10.74 17.06 -11.75
CA ILE A 21 -11.60 16.30 -10.84
C ILE A 21 -11.92 14.92 -11.42
N VAL A 22 -12.28 14.83 -12.70
CA VAL A 22 -12.60 13.55 -13.36
C VAL A 22 -11.37 12.64 -13.42
N GLN A 23 -10.19 13.18 -13.73
CA GLN A 23 -8.97 12.38 -13.75
C GLN A 23 -8.56 11.88 -12.36
N TYR A 24 -8.69 12.72 -11.32
CA TYR A 24 -8.43 12.32 -9.94
C TYR A 24 -9.39 11.23 -9.46
N ALA A 25 -10.69 11.35 -9.76
CA ALA A 25 -11.67 10.33 -9.39
C ALA A 25 -11.39 8.98 -10.07
N ARG A 26 -10.89 9.00 -11.32
CA ARG A 26 -10.52 7.78 -12.05
C ARG A 26 -9.19 7.17 -11.58
N SER A 27 -8.22 7.98 -11.16
CA SER A 27 -6.93 7.47 -10.69
C SER A 27 -7.01 6.73 -9.35
N GLN A 28 -8.14 6.87 -8.63
CA GLN A 28 -8.38 6.18 -7.36
C GLN A 28 -8.99 4.78 -7.48
N SER A 29 -9.15 4.22 -8.68
CA SER A 29 -9.53 2.80 -8.78
C SER A 29 -8.31 1.93 -8.49
N PHE A 30 -8.06 1.66 -7.22
CA PHE A 30 -7.30 0.47 -6.84
C PHE A 30 -8.11 -0.75 -7.32
N GLY A 31 -7.46 -1.71 -7.97
CA GLY A 31 -8.12 -2.94 -8.43
C GLY A 31 -8.78 -3.70 -7.28
N GLN A 32 -9.44 -4.83 -7.58
CA GLN A 32 -9.96 -5.69 -6.53
C GLN A 32 -8.81 -6.20 -5.65
N THR A 33 -8.81 -5.80 -4.39
CA THR A 33 -7.89 -6.35 -3.39
C THR A 33 -8.31 -7.78 -3.10
N GLU A 34 -7.41 -8.72 -3.30
CA GLU A 34 -7.57 -10.12 -2.93
C GLU A 34 -6.63 -10.47 -1.78
N LEU A 35 -7.10 -11.30 -0.85
CA LEU A 35 -6.25 -11.87 0.17
C LEU A 35 -5.33 -12.89 -0.49
N VAL A 36 -4.05 -12.54 -0.66
CA VAL A 36 -3.05 -13.46 -1.22
C VAL A 36 -2.45 -14.34 -0.12
N TYR A 37 -2.15 -13.75 1.04
CA TYR A 37 -1.55 -14.45 2.19
C TYR A 37 -1.98 -13.80 3.52
N GLU A 38 -2.11 -14.61 4.56
CA GLU A 38 -2.40 -14.19 5.94
C GLU A 38 -1.38 -14.84 6.89
N TRP A 39 -0.84 -14.06 7.83
CA TRP A 39 0.02 -14.55 8.90
C TRP A 39 -0.55 -14.10 10.25
N ARG A 40 -0.80 -15.06 11.14
CA ARG A 40 -1.21 -14.77 12.54
C ARG A 40 -0.02 -14.56 13.47
N PHE A 41 1.10 -15.20 13.14
CA PHE A 41 2.37 -15.12 13.87
C PHE A 41 3.51 -15.12 12.86
N ILE A 42 4.62 -14.47 13.24
CA ILE A 42 5.89 -14.57 12.51
C ILE A 42 6.77 -15.55 13.27
N GLU A 43 7.18 -16.62 12.60
CA GLU A 43 8.11 -17.60 13.12
C GLU A 43 9.43 -17.50 12.34
N ILE A 44 10.55 -17.61 13.06
CA ILE A 44 11.87 -17.71 12.45
C ILE A 44 12.15 -19.19 12.16
N ASP A 45 12.69 -19.48 10.97
CA ASP A 45 13.21 -20.81 10.68
C ASP A 45 14.58 -20.96 11.36
N TRP A 46 14.58 -21.63 12.51
CA TRP A 46 15.76 -21.76 13.36
C TRP A 46 16.69 -22.85 12.83
N PRO A 47 18.03 -22.66 12.86
CA PRO A 47 19.00 -23.69 12.47
C PRO A 47 18.91 -24.96 13.32
N SER A 48 18.47 -24.84 14.57
CA SER A 48 18.25 -25.95 15.50
C SER A 48 17.21 -25.63 16.57
N GLU A 49 16.63 -26.67 17.17
CA GLU A 49 15.69 -26.53 18.30
C GLU A 49 16.35 -25.96 19.57
N GLU A 50 17.65 -26.18 19.73
CA GLU A 50 18.40 -25.62 20.86
C GLU A 50 18.49 -24.10 20.75
N GLU A 51 18.78 -23.58 19.56
CA GLU A 51 18.79 -22.13 19.30
C GLU A 51 17.41 -21.50 19.50
N LYS A 52 16.36 -22.16 19.00
CA LYS A 52 14.97 -21.73 19.24
C LYS A 52 14.64 -21.63 20.72
N THR A 53 15.00 -22.68 21.48
CA THR A 53 14.73 -22.74 22.92
C THR A 53 15.54 -21.68 23.67
N ASN A 54 16.81 -21.50 23.31
CA ASN A 54 17.65 -20.46 23.90
C ASN A 54 17.05 -19.07 23.64
N ALA A 55 16.69 -18.75 22.39
CA ALA A 55 16.10 -17.47 22.03
C ALA A 55 14.77 -17.19 22.74
N SER A 56 13.96 -18.24 22.94
CA SER A 56 12.69 -18.14 23.66
C SER A 56 12.90 -17.96 25.16
N THR A 57 13.85 -18.69 25.76
CA THR A 57 14.13 -18.64 27.20
C THR A 57 14.84 -17.36 27.62
N ASN A 58 15.72 -16.83 26.78
CA ASN A 58 16.46 -15.59 27.05
C ASN A 58 15.67 -14.32 26.67
N GLY A 59 14.49 -14.47 26.06
CA GLY A 59 13.61 -13.36 25.67
C GLY A 59 14.04 -12.59 24.43
N SER A 60 15.06 -13.06 23.69
CA SER A 60 15.47 -12.45 22.41
C SER A 60 14.46 -12.68 21.28
N PHE A 61 13.59 -13.68 21.43
CA PHE A 61 12.43 -13.90 20.57
C PHE A 61 11.15 -14.06 21.39
N VAL A 62 10.15 -13.24 21.09
CA VAL A 62 8.79 -13.32 21.66
C VAL A 62 7.82 -13.25 20.48
N PRO A 63 7.09 -14.33 20.15
CA PRO A 63 6.22 -14.38 18.97
C PRO A 63 5.24 -13.21 18.84
N GLU A 64 4.73 -12.73 19.99
CA GLU A 64 3.74 -11.65 20.09
C GLU A 64 4.33 -10.27 19.79
N ASN A 65 5.66 -10.11 19.87
CA ASN A 65 6.34 -8.81 19.75
C ASN A 65 6.92 -8.56 18.34
N ASN A 66 6.45 -9.29 17.33
CA ASN A 66 6.95 -9.18 15.96
C ASN A 66 5.98 -8.38 15.07
N LEU A 67 6.16 -7.06 15.02
CA LEU A 67 5.36 -6.17 14.17
C LEU A 67 5.89 -6.16 12.73
N PHE A 68 5.01 -6.37 11.74
CA PHE A 68 5.34 -6.19 10.34
C PHE A 68 5.55 -4.72 10.00
N SER A 69 6.74 -4.37 9.48
CA SER A 69 7.00 -3.04 8.91
C SER A 69 6.65 -2.95 7.42
N GLY A 70 6.56 -4.08 6.73
CA GLY A 70 6.12 -4.17 5.33
C GLY A 70 6.56 -5.47 4.68
N VAL A 71 5.98 -5.77 3.51
CA VAL A 71 6.35 -6.93 2.67
C VAL A 71 6.82 -6.40 1.33
N LYS A 72 7.98 -6.87 0.87
CA LYS A 72 8.50 -6.59 -0.48
C LYS A 72 8.59 -7.88 -1.26
N ILE A 73 7.90 -7.93 -2.40
CA ILE A 73 7.87 -9.10 -3.27
C ILE A 73 8.80 -8.84 -4.46
N TYR A 74 9.77 -9.72 -4.67
CA TYR A 74 10.62 -9.70 -5.86
C TYR A 74 10.14 -10.77 -6.84
N LYS A 75 9.77 -10.36 -8.06
CA LYS A 75 9.22 -11.22 -9.13
C LYS A 75 8.01 -12.05 -8.69
N MET A 76 6.88 -11.38 -8.53
CA MET A 76 5.60 -12.07 -8.36
C MET A 76 5.26 -12.82 -9.65
N LYS A 77 5.19 -14.16 -9.60
CA LYS A 77 4.55 -14.93 -10.67
C LYS A 77 3.05 -14.80 -10.45
N CYS A 78 2.38 -14.00 -11.28
CA CYS A 78 0.94 -14.08 -11.43
C CYS A 78 0.64 -15.40 -12.17
N THR A 79 0.02 -16.35 -11.47
CA THR A 79 -0.61 -17.53 -12.09
C THR A 79 -1.97 -17.16 -12.63
#